data_AF-A0A257B4S5-F1
#
_entry.id   AF-A0A257B4S5-F1
#
_cell.length_a   1.000
_cell.length_b   1.000
_cell.length_c   1.000
_cell.angle_alpha   90.00
_cell.angle_beta   90.00
_cell.angle_gamma   90.00
#
_symmetry.space_group_name_H-M   'P 1'
#
loop_
_entity.id
_entity.type
_entity.pdbx_description
1 polymer ?
#
loop_
_entity_poly.entity_id
_entity_poly.type
_entity_poly.pdbx_seq_one_letter_code
_entity_poly.pdbx_strand_id
1 'polypeptide(L)'
;MTHRIRSLLSLAPRGCAGWALPSQLACLFRAGALGAAFMTAGGLAIAQIGRSDAPPPPAAPPSAPASGKRTAPPPRPKMVKTPSGVSMPLGRSAEFYLEEGNELFGKEDFVSAKMFFEQGGKAARAKTDLAEALQRRREVATRMAAGAQSEREGNLSEALGEYDKALAIESANPLAKKHAARALKMLGAAAALTRDWASAIAYLDRSRELSPSPETDEALVSALLGLASGQSDPAQAQETYQRVLALAPSNDDARKGLQRTESAIRARRAEEAFRAGRYNEARSEYEAALSLDANNAAATAGKAKAEAYLARLAADEAYRQRDFRAASAGYEKFNAFAPGDADVTARLGELSVRLEPALPLRGRLTYKLKTASPFRIRLQGDRVESALLDSESRIEPDIKLDGRLPARDSLFRLGKSSSNALVRVAAMPTAANNYTAELIVTPKNPRSEEVLVVAEWTLPTKGGLQWRKSLEPGAYRVYWQGPYFEVFDPTGARIESGVQSPLPRQPVVVKIKPVKGVTFQVVGQPSLENDFAFALNVAVTAPTNLILDLSWAVGGK
;
A
#
# COMPACT_ATOMS: atom_id res chain seq x y z
N MET A 1 -40.98 4.71 36.99
CA MET A 1 -39.94 4.81 38.04
C MET A 1 -38.60 4.96 37.32
N THR A 2 -38.23 6.20 36.94
CA THR A 2 -37.23 7.07 37.62
C THR A 2 -35.80 6.52 37.45
N HIS A 3 -34.83 7.13 36.76
CA HIS A 3 -34.48 8.55 36.67
C HIS A 3 -33.74 8.92 35.35
N ARG A 4 -33.99 10.15 34.89
CA ARG A 4 -33.10 11.00 34.07
C ARG A 4 -31.93 11.49 34.92
N ILE A 5 -30.73 11.64 34.34
CA ILE A 5 -29.82 12.77 34.60
C ILE A 5 -29.18 13.26 33.29
N ARG A 6 -29.37 14.56 33.03
CA ARG A 6 -28.63 15.43 32.11
C ARG A 6 -27.56 16.17 32.92
N SER A 7 -26.43 16.52 32.30
CA SER A 7 -25.66 17.81 32.35
C SER A 7 -24.18 17.53 32.05
N LEU A 8 -23.58 18.02 30.95
CA LEU A 8 -23.12 19.39 30.61
C LEU A 8 -21.87 19.87 31.38
N LEU A 9 -20.91 20.39 30.60
CA LEU A 9 -19.75 21.30 30.85
C LEU A 9 -18.39 20.64 30.49
N SER A 10 -17.76 20.93 29.33
CA SER A 10 -17.04 22.17 28.94
C SER A 10 -15.87 22.52 29.86
N LEU A 11 -14.63 22.31 29.38
CA LEU A 11 -13.51 23.29 29.39
C LEU A 11 -12.20 22.62 28.91
N ALA A 12 -11.70 23.07 27.75
CA ALA A 12 -10.27 23.11 27.42
C ALA A 12 -9.79 24.57 27.63
N PRO A 13 -8.54 25.00 27.34
CA PRO A 13 -7.27 24.29 27.02
C PRO A 13 -6.03 24.90 27.75
N ARG A 14 -4.83 24.36 27.49
CA ARG A 14 -3.45 24.96 27.50
C ARG A 14 -2.45 23.81 27.73
N GLY A 15 -1.28 23.70 27.10
CA GLY A 15 -0.53 24.49 26.13
C GLY A 15 0.87 23.88 25.93
N CYS A 16 1.44 24.13 24.75
CA CYS A 16 2.87 24.29 24.39
C CYS A 16 3.97 23.30 24.86
N ALA A 17 4.59 22.62 23.88
CA ALA A 17 6.05 22.54 23.64
C ALA A 17 6.26 21.78 22.31
N GLY A 18 6.97 22.21 21.27
CA GLY A 18 8.01 23.24 21.16
C GLY A 18 9.39 22.61 20.99
N TRP A 19 9.64 21.82 19.94
CA TRP A 19 10.99 21.37 19.57
C TRP A 19 11.25 21.64 18.08
N ALA A 20 12.33 22.39 17.84
CA ALA A 20 12.86 22.77 16.54
C ALA A 20 14.31 22.28 16.41
N LEU A 21 14.75 22.19 15.14
CA LEU A 21 16.12 22.01 14.59
C LEU A 21 16.61 20.56 14.35
N PRO A 22 17.56 20.34 13.41
CA PRO A 22 17.82 21.08 12.17
C PRO A 22 18.03 20.19 10.92
N SER A 23 17.93 20.86 9.78
CA SER A 23 18.40 20.50 8.45
C SER A 23 19.93 20.49 8.34
N GLN A 24 20.54 19.40 7.86
CA GLN A 24 21.79 19.41 7.06
C GLN A 24 21.93 18.14 6.20
N LEU A 25 22.60 18.34 5.05
CA LEU A 25 23.25 17.39 4.12
C LEU A 25 22.51 17.03 2.82
N ALA A 26 22.78 17.87 1.82
CA ALA A 26 22.92 17.48 0.43
C ALA A 26 24.41 17.21 0.14
N CYS A 27 24.75 16.05 -0.45
CA CYS A 27 25.68 15.92 -1.59
C CYS A 27 26.07 14.45 -1.86
N LEU A 28 26.17 14.14 -3.16
CA LEU A 28 26.98 13.10 -3.82
C LEU A 28 26.54 11.62 -3.67
N PHE A 29 25.97 11.04 -4.73
CA PHE A 29 26.74 10.21 -5.68
C PHE A 29 25.94 9.92 -6.95
N ARG A 30 26.60 10.08 -8.10
CA ARG A 30 26.18 9.72 -9.45
C ARG A 30 27.23 8.72 -9.98
N ALA A 31 26.81 7.84 -10.90
CA ALA A 31 27.56 6.79 -11.60
C ALA A 31 27.64 5.44 -10.86
N GLY A 32 27.47 4.27 -11.49
CA GLY A 32 27.43 3.98 -12.92
C GLY A 32 26.82 2.59 -13.22
N ALA A 33 26.39 2.44 -14.45
CA ALA A 33 25.99 1.20 -15.08
C ALA A 33 27.23 0.39 -15.50
N LEU A 34 27.15 -0.94 -15.34
CA LEU A 34 27.88 -2.04 -16.01
C LEU A 34 27.27 -3.32 -15.35
N GLY A 35 26.65 -4.28 -16.02
CA GLY A 35 26.99 -4.89 -17.30
C GLY A 35 27.85 -6.12 -17.05
N ALA A 36 27.25 -7.29 -16.76
CA ALA A 36 27.89 -8.60 -16.99
C ALA A 36 26.86 -9.73 -16.89
N ALA A 37 26.61 -10.35 -18.04
CA ALA A 37 25.96 -11.65 -18.18
C ALA A 37 26.95 -12.77 -17.82
N PHE A 38 26.46 -13.86 -17.23
CA PHE A 38 27.09 -15.17 -17.33
C PHE A 38 26.00 -16.26 -17.42
N MET A 39 25.92 -16.86 -18.61
CA MET A 39 25.33 -18.18 -18.85
C MET A 39 26.42 -19.24 -18.68
N THR A 40 26.08 -20.40 -18.11
CA THR A 40 26.41 -21.79 -18.51
C THR A 40 25.99 -22.71 -17.34
N ALA A 41 25.03 -23.61 -17.49
CA ALA A 41 25.04 -24.89 -18.21
C ALA A 41 25.73 -26.04 -17.45
N GLY A 42 24.98 -27.13 -17.24
CA GLY A 42 25.43 -28.43 -16.71
C GLY A 42 24.43 -28.96 -15.68
N GLY A 43 23.80 -30.11 -15.80
CA GLY A 43 23.93 -31.23 -16.74
C GLY A 43 23.22 -32.40 -16.08
N LEU A 44 22.19 -32.94 -16.75
CA LEU A 44 21.44 -34.11 -16.33
C LEU A 44 22.34 -35.35 -16.27
N ALA A 45 22.17 -36.18 -15.24
CA ALA A 45 22.53 -37.59 -15.27
C ALA A 45 21.33 -38.43 -14.78
N ILE A 46 20.77 -39.19 -15.73
CA ILE A 46 19.72 -40.18 -15.57
C ILE A 46 20.40 -41.50 -15.18
N ALA A 47 19.90 -42.19 -14.18
CA ALA A 47 20.17 -43.62 -13.98
C ALA A 47 18.86 -44.34 -13.62
N GLN A 48 18.36 -45.10 -14.59
CA GLN A 48 17.32 -46.12 -14.44
C GLN A 48 17.91 -47.37 -13.79
N ILE A 49 17.31 -47.88 -12.71
CA ILE A 49 17.24 -49.31 -12.34
C ILE A 49 15.95 -49.39 -11.48
N GLY A 50 14.86 -50.05 -11.87
CA GLY A 50 14.71 -51.46 -12.19
C GLY A 50 13.81 -52.08 -11.12
N ARG A 51 12.52 -52.29 -11.46
CA ARG A 51 11.50 -52.91 -10.60
C ARG A 51 11.83 -54.38 -10.30
N SER A 52 11.49 -54.85 -9.10
CA SER A 52 11.00 -56.21 -8.91
C SER A 52 10.04 -56.26 -7.72
N ASP A 53 8.77 -56.53 -8.02
CA ASP A 53 7.69 -56.86 -7.10
C ASP A 53 7.93 -58.20 -6.42
N ALA A 54 7.70 -58.28 -5.10
CA ALA A 54 7.19 -59.48 -4.43
C ALA A 54 6.62 -59.14 -3.04
N PRO A 55 5.42 -59.68 -2.68
CA PRO A 55 4.70 -59.34 -1.45
C PRO A 55 5.21 -60.10 -0.21
N PRO A 56 4.95 -59.59 1.00
CA PRO A 56 5.42 -60.19 2.25
C PRO A 56 4.52 -61.36 2.69
N PRO A 57 5.09 -62.44 3.27
CA PRO A 57 4.30 -63.47 3.91
C PRO A 57 3.84 -63.04 5.33
N PRO A 58 2.70 -63.55 5.81
CA PRO A 58 2.08 -63.17 7.07
C PRO A 58 2.76 -63.79 8.31
N ALA A 59 2.57 -63.10 9.44
CA ALA A 59 3.11 -63.43 10.75
C ALA A 59 2.56 -64.75 11.34
N ALA A 60 3.42 -65.47 12.05
CA ALA A 60 3.11 -66.69 12.78
C ALA A 60 2.50 -66.40 14.18
N PRO A 61 1.46 -67.16 14.62
CA PRO A 61 0.97 -67.19 16.00
C PRO A 61 1.72 -68.23 16.87
N PRO A 62 1.45 -68.31 18.19
CA PRO A 62 2.45 -68.55 19.22
C PRO A 62 2.71 -70.03 19.54
N SER A 63 3.90 -70.27 20.05
CA SER A 63 4.45 -71.54 20.50
C SER A 63 3.86 -72.03 21.84
N ALA A 64 3.50 -73.33 21.87
CA ALA A 64 3.38 -74.18 23.06
C ALA A 64 3.99 -75.57 22.73
N PRO A 65 4.18 -76.49 23.70
CA PRO A 65 5.45 -76.76 24.35
C PRO A 65 6.17 -78.03 23.88
N ALA A 66 7.42 -78.13 24.31
CA ALA A 66 8.42 -79.16 24.07
C ALA A 66 7.91 -80.61 24.06
N SER A 67 8.25 -81.34 22.99
CA SER A 67 8.45 -82.80 23.03
C SER A 67 9.70 -83.14 22.20
N GLY A 68 10.55 -84.00 22.77
CA GLY A 68 11.92 -84.24 22.32
C GLY A 68 12.05 -84.96 20.97
N LYS A 69 13.13 -84.62 20.25
CA LYS A 69 13.71 -85.46 19.19
C LYS A 69 15.22 -85.54 19.36
N ARG A 70 15.71 -86.78 19.44
CA ARG A 70 17.12 -87.18 19.28
C ARG A 70 17.74 -86.44 18.08
N THR A 71 18.86 -85.78 18.32
CA THR A 71 19.70 -85.19 17.29
C THR A 71 20.17 -86.26 16.31
N ALA A 72 19.91 -86.05 15.02
CA ALA A 72 20.54 -86.82 13.96
C ALA A 72 22.07 -86.58 14.02
N PRO A 73 22.91 -87.59 13.69
CA PRO A 73 24.36 -87.41 13.64
C PRO A 73 24.73 -86.32 12.63
N PRO A 74 25.78 -85.51 12.91
CA PRO A 74 26.15 -84.39 12.05
C PRO A 74 26.48 -84.88 10.62
N PRO A 75 26.05 -84.15 9.58
CA PRO A 75 26.37 -84.49 8.20
C PRO A 75 27.89 -84.51 7.99
N ARG A 76 28.39 -85.50 7.24
CA ARG A 76 29.82 -85.62 6.93
C ARG A 76 30.29 -84.34 6.20
N PRO A 77 31.43 -83.74 6.58
CA PRO A 77 31.92 -82.51 5.97
C PRO A 77 32.20 -82.74 4.47
N LYS A 78 31.80 -81.77 3.63
CA LYS A 78 32.10 -81.81 2.19
C LYS A 78 33.62 -81.73 2.00
N MET A 79 34.18 -82.68 1.26
CA MET A 79 35.63 -82.73 1.02
C MET A 79 35.96 -82.23 -0.38
N VAL A 80 37.06 -81.48 -0.48
CA VAL A 80 37.66 -81.06 -1.75
C VAL A 80 39.03 -81.70 -1.84
N LYS A 81 39.33 -82.40 -2.94
CA LYS A 81 40.68 -82.92 -3.17
C LYS A 81 41.56 -81.81 -3.75
N THR A 82 42.74 -81.61 -3.18
CA THR A 82 43.77 -80.74 -3.76
C THR A 82 44.37 -81.41 -5.01
N PRO A 83 45.08 -80.67 -5.87
CA PRO A 83 45.77 -81.22 -7.04
C PRO A 83 46.78 -82.35 -6.71
N SER A 84 47.33 -82.39 -5.50
CA SER A 84 48.22 -83.48 -5.04
C SER A 84 47.47 -84.66 -4.41
N GLY A 85 46.13 -84.64 -4.39
CA GLY A 85 45.29 -85.72 -3.87
C GLY A 85 44.96 -85.63 -2.38
N VAL A 86 45.47 -84.61 -1.66
CA VAL A 86 45.17 -84.38 -0.24
C VAL A 86 43.70 -83.96 -0.09
N SER A 87 42.98 -84.58 0.84
CA SER A 87 41.56 -84.27 1.07
C SER A 87 41.43 -83.13 2.07
N MET A 88 40.95 -81.98 1.60
CA MET A 88 40.66 -80.80 2.42
C MET A 88 39.18 -80.79 2.85
N PRO A 89 38.87 -80.99 4.15
CA PRO A 89 37.49 -80.88 4.64
C PRO A 89 37.08 -79.41 4.65
N LEU A 90 35.94 -79.05 4.06
CA LEU A 90 35.37 -77.69 4.12
C LEU A 90 34.61 -77.46 5.44
N GLY A 91 34.69 -76.24 5.98
CA GLY A 91 33.97 -75.83 7.20
C GLY A 91 34.70 -76.08 8.52
N ARG A 92 36.01 -76.33 8.50
CA ARG A 92 36.86 -76.41 9.70
C ARG A 92 37.32 -75.01 10.16
N SER A 93 37.93 -74.91 11.34
CA SER A 93 38.42 -73.63 11.87
C SER A 93 39.61 -73.10 11.06
N ALA A 94 39.84 -71.79 11.12
CA ALA A 94 41.03 -71.19 10.51
C ALA A 94 42.32 -71.77 11.09
N GLU A 95 42.35 -72.07 12.41
CA GLU A 95 43.51 -72.71 13.05
C GLU A 95 43.81 -74.07 12.42
N PHE A 96 42.79 -74.91 12.19
CA PHE A 96 42.95 -76.20 11.53
C PHE A 96 43.57 -76.07 10.13
N TYR A 97 43.10 -75.12 9.32
CA TYR A 97 43.65 -74.91 7.98
C TYR A 97 45.06 -74.32 7.98
N LEU A 98 45.41 -73.51 8.99
CA LEU A 98 46.75 -72.95 9.14
C LEU A 98 47.74 -74.01 9.62
N GLU A 99 47.35 -74.85 10.58
CA GLU A 99 48.17 -75.97 11.07
C GLU A 99 48.44 -76.98 9.94
N GLU A 100 47.40 -77.42 9.22
CA GLU A 100 47.57 -78.35 8.10
C GLU A 100 48.31 -77.70 6.91
N GLY A 101 48.09 -76.41 6.66
CA GLY A 101 48.86 -75.66 5.67
C GLY A 101 50.36 -75.63 6.01
N ASN A 102 50.72 -75.39 7.28
CA ASN A 102 52.11 -75.38 7.75
C ASN A 102 52.76 -76.77 7.68
N GLU A 103 52.01 -77.83 8.02
CA GLU A 103 52.48 -79.20 7.90
C GLU A 103 52.77 -79.56 6.44
N LEU A 104 51.86 -79.22 5.52
CA LEU A 104 52.05 -79.46 4.08
C LEU A 104 53.18 -78.61 3.49
N PHE A 105 53.34 -77.38 3.98
CA PHE A 105 54.46 -76.51 3.58
C PHE A 105 55.81 -77.10 4.00
N GLY A 106 55.91 -77.66 5.21
CA GLY A 106 57.11 -78.35 5.70
C GLY A 106 57.44 -79.64 4.94
N LYS A 107 56.46 -80.23 4.25
CA LYS A 107 56.63 -81.38 3.35
C LYS A 107 56.88 -80.98 1.90
N GLU A 108 57.12 -79.69 1.62
CA GLU A 108 57.31 -79.13 0.28
C GLU A 108 56.11 -79.30 -0.69
N ASP A 109 54.91 -79.63 -0.19
CA ASP A 109 53.67 -79.63 -0.98
C ASP A 109 53.05 -78.21 -0.99
N PHE A 110 53.72 -77.33 -1.72
CA PHE A 110 53.37 -75.92 -1.79
C PHE A 110 51.99 -75.66 -2.41
N VAL A 111 51.52 -76.54 -3.31
CA VAL A 111 50.23 -76.39 -4.00
C VAL A 111 49.07 -76.65 -3.04
N SER A 112 49.15 -77.72 -2.24
CA SER A 112 48.14 -78.01 -1.23
C SER A 112 48.24 -77.06 -0.04
N ALA A 113 49.45 -76.75 0.42
CA ALA A 113 49.66 -75.76 1.48
C ALA A 113 49.00 -74.41 1.13
N LYS A 114 49.16 -73.93 -0.11
CA LYS A 114 48.50 -72.71 -0.60
C LYS A 114 46.98 -72.79 -0.52
N MET A 115 46.36 -73.91 -0.94
CA MET A 115 44.90 -74.08 -0.85
C MET A 115 44.38 -74.09 0.59
N PHE A 116 45.09 -74.75 1.50
CA PHE A 116 44.76 -74.75 2.92
C PHE A 116 44.92 -73.35 3.54
N PHE A 117 46.00 -72.62 3.23
CA PHE A 117 46.16 -71.23 3.67
C PHE A 117 45.09 -70.28 3.10
N GLU A 118 44.71 -70.43 1.83
CA GLU A 118 43.61 -69.65 1.23
C GLU A 118 42.26 -69.93 1.90
N GLN A 119 41.98 -71.20 2.21
CA GLN A 119 40.75 -71.61 2.89
C GLN A 119 40.74 -71.17 4.36
N GLY A 120 41.89 -71.25 5.03
CA GLY A 120 42.11 -70.70 6.37
C GLY A 120 41.95 -69.19 6.42
N GLY A 121 42.45 -68.48 5.40
CA GLY A 121 42.24 -67.05 5.22
C GLY A 121 40.77 -66.68 5.03
N LYS A 122 40.01 -67.45 4.24
CA LYS A 122 38.55 -67.26 4.08
C LYS A 122 37.78 -67.52 5.38
N ALA A 123 38.12 -68.58 6.10
CA ALA A 123 37.49 -68.93 7.38
C ALA A 123 37.83 -67.93 8.50
N ALA A 124 39.07 -67.43 8.55
CA ALA A 124 39.51 -66.40 9.48
C ALA A 124 38.78 -65.08 9.24
N ARG A 125 38.75 -64.62 7.97
CA ARG A 125 38.02 -63.41 7.56
C ARG A 125 36.54 -63.49 7.94
N ALA A 126 35.86 -64.61 7.66
CA ALA A 126 34.46 -64.80 8.03
C ALA A 126 34.21 -64.73 9.56
N LYS A 127 35.14 -65.22 10.39
CA LYS A 127 35.04 -65.14 11.86
C LYS A 127 35.28 -63.71 12.37
N THR A 128 36.26 -63.01 11.80
CA THR A 128 36.55 -61.59 12.11
C THR A 128 35.40 -60.69 11.68
N ASP A 129 34.89 -60.85 10.47
CA ASP A 129 33.75 -60.08 9.93
C ASP A 129 32.48 -60.28 10.78
N LEU A 130 32.24 -61.50 11.26
CA LEU A 130 31.12 -61.79 12.16
C LEU A 130 31.31 -61.17 13.55
N ALA A 131 32.53 -61.23 14.11
CA ALA A 131 32.83 -60.61 15.40
C ALA A 131 32.66 -59.08 15.35
N GLU A 132 33.15 -58.44 14.27
CA GLU A 132 32.97 -57.01 14.03
C GLU A 132 31.49 -56.65 13.83
N ALA A 133 30.73 -57.45 13.08
CA ALA A 133 29.29 -57.24 12.89
C ALA A 133 28.50 -57.35 14.21
N LEU A 134 28.84 -58.32 15.07
CA LEU A 134 28.23 -58.45 16.40
C LEU A 134 28.62 -57.30 17.32
N GLN A 135 29.86 -56.83 17.26
CA GLN A 135 30.32 -55.68 18.03
C GLN A 135 29.57 -54.40 17.63
N ARG A 136 29.45 -54.12 16.32
CA ARG A 136 28.64 -53.00 15.81
C ARG A 136 27.19 -53.08 16.26
N ARG A 137 26.57 -54.27 16.20
CA ARG A 137 25.19 -54.49 16.70
C ARG A 137 25.05 -54.23 18.19
N ARG A 138 26.03 -54.65 19.00
CA ARG A 138 26.06 -54.38 20.45
C ARG A 138 26.16 -52.88 20.71
N GLU A 139 27.06 -52.18 20.03
CA GLU A 139 27.23 -50.75 20.16
C GLU A 139 25.95 -49.99 19.79
N VAL A 140 25.32 -50.32 18.66
CA VAL A 140 24.02 -49.78 18.27
C VAL A 140 22.97 -50.05 19.35
N ALA A 141 22.88 -51.29 19.87
CA ALA A 141 21.92 -51.63 20.92
C ALA A 141 22.17 -50.85 22.23
N THR A 142 23.43 -50.65 22.62
CA THR A 142 23.80 -49.83 23.79
C THR A 142 23.40 -48.38 23.61
N ARG A 143 23.66 -47.79 22.43
CA ARG A 143 23.24 -46.41 22.10
C ARG A 143 21.72 -46.27 22.10
N MET A 144 21.00 -47.24 21.52
CA MET A 144 19.55 -47.27 21.53
C MET A 144 18.97 -47.37 22.96
N ALA A 145 19.57 -48.17 23.83
CA ALA A 145 19.15 -48.30 25.22
C ALA A 145 19.39 -47.00 26.02
N ALA A 146 20.54 -46.34 25.81
CA ALA A 146 20.85 -45.06 26.42
C ALA A 146 19.87 -43.96 25.97
N GLY A 147 19.62 -43.86 24.66
CA GLY A 147 18.64 -42.90 24.11
C GLY A 147 17.23 -43.13 24.66
N ALA A 148 16.78 -44.39 24.77
CA ALA A 148 15.48 -44.74 25.33
C ALA A 148 15.37 -44.39 26.83
N GLN A 149 16.48 -44.46 27.57
CA GLN A 149 16.53 -44.05 28.97
C GLN A 149 16.42 -42.52 29.10
N SER A 150 17.22 -41.76 28.35
CA SER A 150 17.13 -40.28 28.34
C SER A 150 15.75 -39.79 27.93
N GLU A 151 15.08 -40.49 27.01
CA GLU A 151 13.71 -40.18 26.60
C GLU A 151 12.69 -40.37 27.74
N ARG A 152 12.82 -41.42 28.57
CA ARG A 152 11.96 -41.63 29.75
C ARG A 152 12.17 -40.56 30.82
N GLU A 153 13.39 -40.02 30.89
CA GLU A 153 13.76 -38.94 31.81
C GLU A 153 13.32 -37.55 31.29
N GLY A 154 12.80 -37.48 30.05
CA GLY A 154 12.39 -36.23 29.41
C GLY A 154 13.55 -35.44 28.78
N ASN A 155 14.77 -35.97 28.80
CA ASN A 155 15.97 -35.35 28.24
C ASN A 155 16.05 -35.61 26.72
N LEU A 156 15.12 -34.99 25.97
CA LEU A 156 14.93 -35.24 24.53
C LEU A 156 16.18 -34.93 23.68
N SER A 157 16.93 -33.88 24.02
CA SER A 157 18.16 -33.51 23.30
C SER A 157 19.26 -34.55 23.47
N GLU A 158 19.43 -35.09 24.68
CA GLU A 158 20.40 -36.16 24.96
C GLU A 158 19.96 -37.48 24.29
N ALA A 159 18.67 -37.79 24.34
CA ALA A 159 18.10 -38.94 23.67
C ALA A 159 18.38 -38.90 22.15
N LEU A 160 18.14 -37.75 21.51
CA LEU A 160 18.46 -37.53 20.09
C LEU A 160 19.96 -37.72 19.82
N GLY A 161 20.83 -37.22 20.69
CA GLY A 161 22.28 -37.39 20.57
C GLY A 161 22.72 -38.87 20.59
N GLU A 162 22.11 -39.70 21.43
CA GLU A 162 22.41 -41.14 21.46
C GLU A 162 21.83 -41.88 20.25
N TYR A 163 20.64 -41.52 19.77
CA TYR A 163 20.09 -42.08 18.53
C TYR A 163 20.90 -41.69 17.28
N ASP A 164 21.41 -40.46 17.22
CA ASP A 164 22.30 -40.00 16.14
C ASP A 164 23.62 -40.79 16.14
N LYS A 165 24.19 -41.10 17.30
CA LYS A 165 25.36 -42.00 17.42
C LYS A 165 25.03 -43.41 16.93
N ALA A 166 23.83 -43.93 17.20
CA ALA A 166 23.40 -45.23 16.67
C ALA A 166 23.28 -45.21 15.14
N LEU A 167 22.71 -44.13 14.57
CA LEU A 167 22.60 -43.93 13.12
C LEU A 167 23.94 -43.69 12.43
N ALA A 168 24.94 -43.14 13.14
CA ALA A 168 26.30 -43.01 12.61
C ALA A 168 26.99 -44.38 12.42
N ILE A 169 26.66 -45.37 13.28
CA ILE A 169 27.16 -46.74 13.17
C ILE A 169 26.35 -47.54 12.13
N GLU A 170 25.02 -47.40 12.16
CA GLU A 170 24.10 -48.10 11.27
C GLU A 170 23.02 -47.14 10.73
N SER A 171 23.32 -46.45 9.63
CA SER A 171 22.47 -45.41 9.04
C SER A 171 21.12 -45.90 8.52
N ALA A 172 20.99 -47.21 8.27
CA ALA A 172 19.76 -47.84 7.80
C ALA A 172 18.88 -48.40 8.94
N ASN A 173 19.29 -48.27 10.21
CA ASN A 173 18.56 -48.86 11.33
C ASN A 173 17.15 -48.23 11.49
N PRO A 174 16.07 -49.00 11.24
CA PRO A 174 14.71 -48.45 11.21
C PRO A 174 14.20 -48.05 12.60
N LEU A 175 14.66 -48.71 13.67
CA LEU A 175 14.29 -48.37 15.04
C LEU A 175 14.96 -47.07 15.46
N ALA A 176 16.26 -46.91 15.19
CA ALA A 176 16.98 -45.68 15.48
C ALA A 176 16.36 -44.47 14.77
N LYS A 177 16.01 -44.60 13.48
CA LYS A 177 15.29 -43.56 12.73
C LYS A 177 13.95 -43.21 13.36
N LYS A 178 13.14 -44.21 13.72
CA LYS A 178 11.82 -44.02 14.33
C LYS A 178 11.91 -43.29 15.68
N HIS A 179 12.86 -43.70 16.52
CA HIS A 179 13.07 -43.09 17.84
C HIS A 179 13.64 -41.67 17.74
N ALA A 180 14.64 -41.44 16.86
CA ALA A 180 15.17 -40.11 16.58
C ALA A 180 14.09 -39.17 16.03
N ALA A 181 13.28 -39.62 15.07
CA ALA A 181 12.15 -38.84 14.53
C ALA A 181 11.14 -38.47 15.62
N ARG A 182 10.81 -39.41 16.53
CA ARG A 182 9.92 -39.11 17.66
C ARG A 182 10.50 -38.05 18.58
N ALA A 183 11.77 -38.15 18.96
CA ALA A 183 12.44 -37.17 19.79
C ALA A 183 12.48 -35.78 19.12
N LEU A 184 12.80 -35.73 17.83
CA LEU A 184 12.77 -34.51 17.01
C LEU A 184 11.37 -33.89 16.94
N LYS A 185 10.32 -34.68 16.76
CA LYS A 185 8.93 -34.19 16.77
C LYS A 185 8.58 -33.54 18.11
N MET A 186 8.99 -34.14 19.23
CA MET A 186 8.74 -33.58 20.57
C MET A 186 9.55 -32.29 20.82
N LEU A 187 10.81 -32.24 20.40
CA LEU A 187 11.63 -31.02 20.44
C LEU A 187 11.03 -29.91 19.57
N GLY A 188 10.57 -30.25 18.37
CA GLY A 188 9.89 -29.32 17.46
C GLY A 188 8.59 -28.76 18.07
N ALA A 189 7.78 -29.61 18.70
CA ALA A 189 6.59 -29.17 19.42
C ALA A 189 6.94 -28.24 20.60
N ALA A 190 7.98 -28.56 21.37
CA ALA A 190 8.46 -27.70 22.46
C ALA A 190 8.93 -26.32 21.95
N ALA A 191 9.68 -26.29 20.84
CA ALA A 191 10.11 -25.04 20.21
C ALA A 191 8.93 -24.22 19.64
N ALA A 192 7.90 -24.89 19.09
CA ALA A 192 6.69 -24.22 18.62
C ALA A 192 5.91 -23.56 19.78
N LEU A 193 5.87 -24.19 20.97
CA LEU A 193 5.24 -23.62 22.17
C LEU A 193 5.94 -22.34 22.65
N THR A 194 7.26 -22.24 22.47
CA THR A 194 8.04 -21.03 22.77
C THR A 194 8.08 -20.03 21.61
N ARG A 195 7.36 -20.30 20.52
CA ARG A 195 7.36 -19.53 19.26
C ARG A 195 8.73 -19.42 18.60
N ASP A 196 9.65 -20.34 18.90
CA ASP A 196 10.88 -20.51 18.15
C ASP A 196 10.59 -21.33 16.90
N TRP A 197 9.91 -20.70 15.94
CA TRP A 197 9.46 -21.35 14.71
C TRP A 197 10.61 -21.89 13.86
N ALA A 198 11.77 -21.21 13.88
CA ALA A 198 12.94 -21.62 13.12
C ALA A 198 13.47 -22.98 13.61
N SER A 199 13.68 -23.11 14.92
CA SER A 199 14.07 -24.39 15.51
C SER A 199 12.99 -25.45 15.36
N ALA A 200 11.71 -25.09 15.54
CA ALA A 200 10.60 -26.02 15.38
C ALA A 200 10.57 -26.63 13.97
N ILE A 201 10.68 -25.79 12.93
CA ILE A 201 10.70 -26.22 11.52
C ILE A 201 11.92 -27.12 11.27
N ALA A 202 13.11 -26.73 11.73
CA ALA A 202 14.33 -27.52 11.54
C ALA A 202 14.23 -28.93 12.16
N TYR A 203 13.70 -29.03 13.38
CA TYR A 203 13.48 -30.33 14.02
C TYR A 203 12.44 -31.17 13.29
N LEU A 204 11.34 -30.55 12.83
CA LEU A 204 10.25 -31.25 12.14
C LEU A 204 10.64 -31.70 10.73
N ASP A 205 11.41 -30.90 9.99
CA ASP A 205 11.98 -31.31 8.69
C ASP A 205 12.89 -32.53 8.86
N ARG A 206 13.80 -32.48 9.84
CA ARG A 206 14.69 -33.63 10.13
C ARG A 206 13.90 -34.86 10.57
N SER A 207 12.84 -34.68 11.36
CA SER A 207 11.94 -35.77 11.74
C SER A 207 11.30 -36.41 10.51
N ARG A 208 10.82 -35.59 9.58
CA ARG A 208 10.17 -36.01 8.34
C ARG A 208 11.14 -36.75 7.40
N GLU A 209 12.39 -36.31 7.32
CA GLU A 209 13.45 -37.00 6.56
C GLU A 209 13.74 -38.41 7.10
N LEU A 210 13.76 -38.57 8.43
CA LEU A 210 14.03 -39.86 9.07
C LEU A 210 12.83 -40.80 9.03
N SER A 211 11.62 -40.29 9.24
CA SER A 211 10.39 -41.06 9.27
C SER A 211 9.18 -40.22 8.83
N PRO A 212 8.87 -40.18 7.52
CA PRO A 212 7.71 -39.47 7.00
C PRO A 212 6.42 -39.97 7.66
N SER A 213 5.62 -39.04 8.18
CA SER A 213 4.32 -39.36 8.77
C SER A 213 3.36 -38.17 8.67
N PRO A 214 2.05 -38.41 8.50
CA PRO A 214 1.05 -37.34 8.45
C PRO A 214 1.10 -36.43 9.69
N GLU A 215 1.32 -37.00 10.88
CA GLU A 215 1.44 -36.23 12.13
C GLU A 215 2.63 -35.24 12.11
N THR A 216 3.73 -35.60 11.44
CA THR A 216 4.89 -34.69 11.32
C THR A 216 4.60 -33.58 10.31
N ASP A 217 3.92 -33.91 9.21
CA ASP A 217 3.49 -32.91 8.22
C ASP A 217 2.48 -31.93 8.84
N GLU A 218 1.53 -32.40 9.66
CA GLU A 218 0.57 -31.54 10.40
C GLU A 218 1.29 -30.60 11.38
N ALA A 219 2.24 -31.11 12.16
CA ALA A 219 3.04 -30.30 13.07
C ALA A 219 3.88 -29.25 12.32
N LEU A 220 4.46 -29.63 11.17
CA LEU A 220 5.23 -28.73 10.33
C LEU A 220 4.36 -27.65 9.69
N VAL A 221 3.15 -27.99 9.22
CA VAL A 221 2.15 -27.04 8.75
C VAL A 221 1.82 -26.01 9.83
N SER A 222 1.58 -26.45 11.06
CA SER A 222 1.30 -25.55 12.19
C SER A 222 2.47 -24.60 12.48
N ALA A 223 3.70 -25.11 12.52
CA ALA A 223 4.90 -24.28 12.75
C ALA A 223 5.15 -23.28 11.62
N LEU A 224 4.95 -23.68 10.36
CA LEU A 224 5.08 -22.82 9.18
C LEU A 224 4.01 -21.72 9.15
N LEU A 225 2.76 -22.04 9.50
CA LEU A 225 1.69 -21.03 9.65
C LEU A 225 2.03 -20.02 10.75
N GLY A 226 2.56 -20.51 11.88
CA GLY A 226 3.07 -19.67 12.97
C GLY A 226 4.15 -18.69 12.49
N LEU A 227 5.16 -19.20 11.78
CA LEU A 227 6.22 -18.38 11.19
C LEU A 227 5.67 -17.34 10.20
N ALA A 228 4.85 -17.77 9.23
CA ALA A 228 4.31 -16.91 8.20
C ALA A 228 3.49 -15.75 8.78
N SER A 229 2.73 -16.01 9.84
CA SER A 229 1.94 -14.98 10.53
C SER A 229 2.78 -13.92 11.24
N GLY A 230 4.03 -14.23 11.60
CA GLY A 230 4.95 -13.32 12.28
C GLY A 230 5.92 -12.58 11.35
N GLN A 231 6.00 -12.96 10.07
CA GLN A 231 6.89 -12.32 9.11
C GLN A 231 6.36 -10.94 8.70
N SER A 232 7.20 -9.91 8.87
CA SER A 232 6.85 -8.54 8.46
C SER A 232 7.02 -8.30 6.96
N ASP A 233 7.88 -9.08 6.30
CA ASP A 233 8.06 -9.01 4.85
C ASP A 233 7.04 -9.93 4.15
N PRO A 234 6.08 -9.36 3.39
CA PRO A 234 5.07 -10.17 2.72
C PRO A 234 5.66 -11.13 1.67
N ALA A 235 6.86 -10.86 1.13
CA ALA A 235 7.51 -11.78 0.20
C ALA A 235 7.98 -13.08 0.90
N GLN A 236 8.57 -12.96 2.09
CA GLN A 236 8.96 -14.11 2.91
C GLN A 236 7.74 -14.90 3.41
N ALA A 237 6.69 -14.18 3.81
CA ALA A 237 5.41 -14.79 4.21
C ALA A 237 4.77 -15.57 3.06
N GLN A 238 4.80 -15.03 1.85
CA GLN A 238 4.32 -15.69 0.65
C GLN A 238 5.05 -17.02 0.41
N GLU A 239 6.39 -17.05 0.46
CA GLU A 239 7.17 -18.29 0.30
C GLU A 239 6.81 -19.33 1.38
N THR A 240 6.64 -18.89 2.62
CA THR A 240 6.27 -19.76 3.74
C THR A 240 4.86 -20.33 3.57
N TYR A 241 3.88 -19.54 3.12
CA TYR A 241 2.53 -20.03 2.82
C TYR A 241 2.50 -20.99 1.64
N GLN A 242 3.29 -20.73 0.58
CA GLN A 242 3.44 -21.67 -0.54
C GLN A 242 4.00 -23.01 -0.08
N ARG A 243 4.96 -23.01 0.86
CA ARG A 243 5.47 -24.22 1.49
C ARG A 243 4.40 -24.98 2.27
N VAL A 244 3.53 -24.28 3.01
CA VAL A 244 2.37 -24.92 3.67
C VAL A 244 1.46 -25.57 2.65
N LEU A 245 1.14 -24.89 1.53
CA LEU A 245 0.27 -25.44 0.48
C LEU A 245 0.90 -26.61 -0.28
N ALA A 246 2.23 -26.69 -0.34
CA ALA A 246 2.92 -27.86 -0.89
C ALA A 246 2.76 -29.11 0.00
N LEU A 247 2.61 -28.93 1.32
CA LEU A 247 2.37 -30.02 2.28
C LEU A 247 0.87 -30.33 2.43
N ALA A 248 0.04 -29.30 2.47
CA ALA A 248 -1.40 -29.38 2.68
C ALA A 248 -2.14 -28.48 1.68
N PRO A 249 -2.38 -28.94 0.44
CA PRO A 249 -2.99 -28.12 -0.62
C PRO A 249 -4.38 -27.57 -0.30
N SER A 250 -5.13 -28.25 0.58
CA SER A 250 -6.47 -27.83 0.99
C SER A 250 -6.48 -26.83 2.16
N ASN A 251 -5.32 -26.48 2.74
CA ASN A 251 -5.25 -25.63 3.93
C ASN A 251 -5.82 -24.22 3.65
N ASP A 252 -6.95 -23.90 4.29
CA ASP A 252 -7.65 -22.63 4.10
C ASP A 252 -6.88 -21.43 4.63
N ASP A 253 -6.20 -21.59 5.77
CA ASP A 253 -5.45 -20.51 6.41
C ASP A 253 -4.25 -20.08 5.57
N ALA A 254 -3.54 -21.04 4.97
CA ALA A 254 -2.44 -20.76 4.05
C ALA A 254 -2.92 -20.09 2.76
N ARG A 255 -4.07 -20.50 2.20
CA ARG A 255 -4.65 -19.84 1.01
C ARG A 255 -5.05 -18.39 1.31
N LYS A 256 -5.72 -18.15 2.43
CA LYS A 256 -6.09 -16.79 2.87
C LYS A 256 -4.85 -15.94 3.18
N GLY A 257 -3.86 -16.53 3.85
CA GLY A 257 -2.58 -15.89 4.13
C GLY A 257 -1.86 -15.48 2.86
N LEU A 258 -1.78 -16.37 1.88
CA LEU A 258 -1.18 -16.11 0.57
C LEU A 258 -1.89 -14.96 -0.16
N GLN A 259 -3.23 -14.95 -0.20
CA GLN A 259 -4.01 -13.87 -0.80
C GLN A 259 -3.72 -12.51 -0.14
N ARG A 260 -3.64 -12.47 1.20
CA ARG A 260 -3.30 -11.24 1.93
C ARG A 260 -1.87 -10.77 1.61
N THR A 261 -0.90 -11.69 1.54
CA THR A 261 0.48 -11.33 1.19
C THR A 261 0.60 -10.82 -0.23
N GLU A 262 -0.09 -11.43 -1.20
CA GLU A 262 -0.11 -10.95 -2.58
C GLU A 262 -0.77 -9.57 -2.68
N SER A 263 -1.89 -9.36 -1.97
CA SER A 263 -2.53 -8.05 -1.85
C SER A 263 -1.56 -6.99 -1.29
N ALA A 264 -0.81 -7.31 -0.25
CA ALA A 264 0.19 -6.40 0.34
C ALA A 264 1.33 -6.07 -0.63
N ILE A 265 1.83 -7.04 -1.38
CA ILE A 265 2.88 -6.84 -2.40
C ILE A 265 2.37 -5.92 -3.52
N ARG A 266 1.13 -6.13 -3.99
CA ARG A 266 0.51 -5.25 -4.99
C ARG A 266 0.33 -3.83 -4.46
N ALA A 267 -0.11 -3.67 -3.22
CA ALA A 267 -0.22 -2.36 -2.58
C ALA A 267 1.13 -1.63 -2.48
N ARG A 268 2.23 -2.36 -2.24
CA ARG A 268 3.59 -1.80 -2.25
C ARG A 268 4.00 -1.32 -3.65
N ARG A 269 3.78 -2.13 -4.69
CA ARG A 269 4.03 -1.74 -6.09
C ARG A 269 3.21 -0.52 -6.49
N ALA A 270 1.96 -0.46 -6.05
CA ALA A 270 1.08 0.69 -6.27
C ALA A 270 1.63 1.97 -5.63
N GLU A 271 2.14 1.90 -4.41
CA GLU A 271 2.78 3.04 -3.73
C GLU A 271 4.07 3.49 -4.45
N GLU A 272 4.86 2.56 -4.97
CA GLU A 272 6.04 2.88 -5.80
C GLU A 272 5.64 3.59 -7.11
N ALA A 273 4.59 3.12 -7.80
CA ALA A 273 4.03 3.79 -8.97
C ALA A 273 3.47 5.18 -8.62
N PHE A 274 2.80 5.30 -7.46
CA PHE A 274 2.28 6.58 -6.95
C PHE A 274 3.41 7.60 -6.76
N ARG A 275 4.51 7.20 -6.09
CA ARG A 275 5.68 8.06 -5.86
C ARG A 275 6.38 8.48 -7.15
N ALA A 276 6.30 7.65 -8.18
CA ALA A 276 6.79 7.97 -9.51
C ALA A 276 5.84 8.89 -10.32
N GLY A 277 4.71 9.33 -9.75
CA GLY A 277 3.71 10.16 -10.42
C GLY A 277 2.82 9.40 -11.42
N ARG A 278 2.90 8.06 -11.46
CA ARG A 278 2.14 7.19 -12.36
C ARG A 278 0.79 6.81 -11.73
N TYR A 279 -0.06 7.80 -11.49
CA TYR A 279 -1.27 7.62 -10.67
C TYR A 279 -2.31 6.64 -11.25
N ASN A 280 -2.43 6.53 -12.58
CA ASN A 280 -3.33 5.56 -13.21
C ASN A 280 -2.88 4.11 -12.96
N GLU A 281 -1.57 3.84 -13.06
CA GLU A 281 -0.98 2.54 -12.75
C GLU A 281 -1.12 2.23 -11.25
N ALA A 282 -0.83 3.21 -10.38
CA ALA A 282 -1.04 3.07 -8.94
C ALA A 282 -2.49 2.71 -8.60
N ARG A 283 -3.47 3.41 -9.19
CA ARG A 283 -4.90 3.10 -8.99
C ARG A 283 -5.21 1.66 -9.39
N SER A 284 -4.74 1.21 -10.56
CA SER A 284 -4.97 -0.14 -11.06
C SER A 284 -4.38 -1.22 -10.14
N GLU A 285 -3.17 -0.99 -9.61
CA GLU A 285 -2.53 -1.96 -8.70
C GLU A 285 -3.20 -1.98 -7.32
N TYR A 286 -3.68 -0.83 -6.80
CA TYR A 286 -4.50 -0.82 -5.59
C TYR A 286 -5.83 -1.55 -5.79
N GLU A 287 -6.48 -1.40 -6.94
CA GLU A 287 -7.70 -2.16 -7.27
C GLU A 287 -7.44 -3.66 -7.35
N ALA A 288 -6.32 -4.07 -7.97
CA ALA A 288 -5.91 -5.46 -7.99
C ALA A 288 -5.64 -6.00 -6.57
N ALA A 289 -4.98 -5.22 -5.70
CA ALA A 289 -4.79 -5.58 -4.30
C ALA A 289 -6.12 -5.78 -3.55
N LEU A 290 -7.08 -4.87 -3.75
CA LEU A 290 -8.41 -4.93 -3.12
C LEU A 290 -9.28 -6.07 -3.66
N SER A 291 -9.04 -6.52 -4.89
CA SER A 291 -9.70 -7.71 -5.45
C SER A 291 -9.26 -9.01 -4.76
N LEU A 292 -8.05 -9.03 -4.20
CA LEU A 292 -7.50 -10.15 -3.43
C LEU A 292 -7.87 -10.07 -1.95
N ASP A 293 -7.82 -8.86 -1.38
CA ASP A 293 -8.20 -8.59 0.00
C ASP A 293 -8.91 -7.22 0.11
N ALA A 294 -10.24 -7.26 0.18
CA ALA A 294 -11.08 -6.07 0.31
C ALA A 294 -10.83 -5.30 1.62
N ASN A 295 -10.23 -5.93 2.63
CA ASN A 295 -9.92 -5.33 3.93
C ASN A 295 -8.50 -4.76 4.00
N ASN A 296 -7.74 -4.75 2.90
CA ASN A 296 -6.40 -4.18 2.88
C ASN A 296 -6.46 -2.65 3.04
N ALA A 297 -6.28 -2.18 4.28
CA ALA A 297 -6.38 -0.77 4.64
C ALA A 297 -5.38 0.11 3.87
N ALA A 298 -4.16 -0.40 3.62
CA ALA A 298 -3.14 0.32 2.87
C ALA A 298 -3.56 0.52 1.40
N ALA A 299 -4.15 -0.51 0.78
CA ALA A 299 -4.66 -0.42 -0.58
C ALA A 299 -5.88 0.51 -0.69
N THR A 300 -6.80 0.46 0.26
CA THR A 300 -7.97 1.36 0.30
C THR A 300 -7.54 2.82 0.43
N ALA A 301 -6.66 3.14 1.39
CA ALA A 301 -6.15 4.49 1.57
C ALA A 301 -5.32 4.96 0.37
N GLY A 302 -4.47 4.07 -0.17
CA GLY A 302 -3.67 4.33 -1.36
C GLY A 302 -4.51 4.61 -2.61
N LYS A 303 -5.59 3.85 -2.83
CA LYS A 303 -6.53 4.08 -3.93
C LYS A 303 -7.18 5.46 -3.85
N ALA A 304 -7.72 5.82 -2.68
CA ALA A 304 -8.34 7.13 -2.48
C ALA A 304 -7.35 8.28 -2.74
N LYS A 305 -6.09 8.10 -2.31
CA LYS A 305 -5.00 9.03 -2.60
C LYS A 305 -4.73 9.14 -4.11
N ALA A 306 -4.59 8.02 -4.81
CA ALA A 306 -4.35 8.01 -6.26
C ALA A 306 -5.50 8.70 -7.03
N GLU A 307 -6.75 8.43 -6.65
CA GLU A 307 -7.94 9.05 -7.25
C GLU A 307 -8.01 10.56 -7.01
N ALA A 308 -7.68 11.03 -5.81
CA ALA A 308 -7.61 12.46 -5.52
C ALA A 308 -6.58 13.15 -6.43
N TYR A 309 -5.38 12.59 -6.56
CA TYR A 309 -4.32 13.17 -7.41
C TYR A 309 -4.68 13.13 -8.90
N LEU A 310 -5.36 12.07 -9.37
CA LEU A 310 -5.92 12.04 -10.72
C LEU A 310 -6.98 13.13 -10.92
N ALA A 311 -7.85 13.37 -9.93
CA ALA A 311 -8.83 14.45 -9.98
C ALA A 311 -8.16 15.84 -10.05
N ARG A 312 -7.05 16.04 -9.34
CA ARG A 312 -6.23 17.26 -9.44
C ARG A 312 -5.64 17.43 -10.85
N LEU A 313 -5.03 16.40 -11.43
CA LEU A 313 -4.47 16.48 -12.78
C LEU A 313 -5.56 16.77 -13.83
N ALA A 314 -6.71 16.13 -13.71
CA ALA A 314 -7.86 16.40 -14.57
C ALA A 314 -8.38 17.84 -14.37
N ALA A 315 -8.38 18.35 -13.14
CA ALA A 315 -8.73 19.74 -12.84
C ALA A 315 -7.72 20.73 -13.45
N ASP A 316 -6.42 20.45 -13.37
CA ASP A 316 -5.37 21.27 -13.98
C ASP A 316 -5.48 21.31 -15.51
N GLU A 317 -5.83 20.18 -16.14
CA GLU A 317 -6.12 20.11 -17.58
C GLU A 317 -7.39 20.88 -17.93
N ALA A 318 -8.50 20.66 -17.21
CA ALA A 318 -9.75 21.38 -17.41
C ALA A 318 -9.55 22.90 -17.24
N TYR A 319 -8.77 23.30 -16.25
CA TYR A 319 -8.41 24.71 -16.03
C TYR A 319 -7.63 25.28 -17.22
N ARG A 320 -6.66 24.54 -17.77
CA ARG A 320 -5.93 24.94 -18.99
C ARG A 320 -6.85 25.03 -20.21
N GLN A 321 -7.82 24.12 -20.31
CA GLN A 321 -8.85 24.13 -21.34
C GLN A 321 -9.96 25.16 -21.09
N ARG A 322 -9.90 25.88 -19.96
CA ARG A 322 -10.90 26.87 -19.50
C ARG A 322 -12.29 26.28 -19.22
N ASP A 323 -12.39 24.98 -19.02
CA ASP A 323 -13.57 24.37 -18.40
C ASP A 323 -13.48 24.55 -16.88
N PHE A 324 -13.80 25.77 -16.44
CA PHE A 324 -13.64 26.18 -15.06
C PHE A 324 -14.57 25.41 -14.12
N ARG A 325 -15.75 24.97 -14.59
CA ARG A 325 -16.68 24.17 -13.79
C ARG A 325 -16.11 22.78 -13.52
N ALA A 326 -15.61 22.10 -14.56
CA ALA A 326 -14.95 20.81 -14.38
C ALA A 326 -13.69 20.95 -13.51
N ALA A 327 -12.91 22.03 -13.70
CA ALA A 327 -11.77 22.34 -12.85
C ALA A 327 -12.16 22.51 -11.37
N SER A 328 -13.18 23.30 -11.07
CA SER A 328 -13.66 23.51 -9.69
C SER A 328 -14.07 22.19 -9.04
N ALA A 329 -14.86 21.38 -9.75
CA ALA A 329 -15.30 20.08 -9.24
C ALA A 329 -14.12 19.12 -8.97
N GLY A 330 -13.10 19.11 -9.82
CA GLY A 330 -11.90 18.28 -9.61
C GLY A 330 -11.03 18.77 -8.45
N TYR A 331 -10.84 20.09 -8.32
CA TYR A 331 -10.12 20.68 -7.20
C TYR A 331 -10.85 20.51 -5.86
N GLU A 332 -12.18 20.61 -5.83
CA GLU A 332 -12.98 20.34 -4.62
C GLU A 332 -12.81 18.89 -4.15
N LYS A 333 -12.84 17.93 -5.08
CA LYS A 333 -12.56 16.51 -4.77
C LYS A 333 -11.17 16.32 -4.17
N PHE A 334 -10.14 16.96 -4.74
CA PHE A 334 -8.79 16.90 -4.17
C PHE A 334 -8.70 17.59 -2.81
N ASN A 335 -9.32 18.77 -2.65
CA ASN A 335 -9.31 19.53 -1.39
C ASN A 335 -10.04 18.81 -0.26
N ALA A 336 -11.07 18.00 -0.56
CA ALA A 336 -11.71 17.13 0.42
C ALA A 336 -10.75 16.04 0.95
N PHE A 337 -9.79 15.59 0.13
CA PHE A 337 -8.77 14.62 0.51
C PHE A 337 -7.57 15.27 1.22
N ALA A 338 -7.06 16.39 0.69
CA ALA A 338 -5.91 17.11 1.22
C ALA A 338 -6.28 18.59 1.49
N PRO A 339 -7.04 18.86 2.56
CA PRO A 339 -7.47 20.22 2.88
C PRO A 339 -6.26 21.09 3.22
N GLY A 340 -6.23 22.30 2.66
CA GLY A 340 -5.18 23.29 2.94
C GLY A 340 -3.96 23.22 2.01
N ASP A 341 -3.99 22.42 0.94
CA ASP A 341 -3.06 22.59 -0.18
C ASP A 341 -3.19 24.04 -0.70
N ALA A 342 -2.12 24.82 -0.57
CA ALA A 342 -2.15 26.27 -0.82
C ALA A 342 -2.46 26.58 -2.28
N ASP A 343 -1.95 25.78 -3.22
CA ASP A 343 -2.18 25.97 -4.65
C ASP A 343 -3.64 25.70 -4.99
N VAL A 344 -4.18 24.57 -4.53
CA VAL A 344 -5.57 24.19 -4.78
C VAL A 344 -6.53 25.15 -4.09
N THR A 345 -6.21 25.60 -2.87
CA THR A 345 -7.01 26.60 -2.15
C THR A 345 -7.04 27.94 -2.91
N ALA A 346 -5.89 28.40 -3.40
CA ALA A 346 -5.82 29.61 -4.22
C ALA A 346 -6.62 29.46 -5.52
N ARG A 347 -6.52 28.30 -6.19
CA ARG A 347 -7.30 27.99 -7.39
C ARG A 347 -8.79 27.96 -7.15
N LEU A 348 -9.25 27.35 -6.06
CA LEU A 348 -10.66 27.35 -5.69
C LEU A 348 -11.15 28.75 -5.34
N GLY A 349 -10.33 29.58 -4.68
CA GLY A 349 -10.64 31.00 -4.46
C GLY A 349 -10.85 31.74 -5.78
N GLU A 350 -9.93 31.58 -6.72
CA GLU A 350 -10.03 32.15 -8.07
C GLU A 350 -11.28 31.66 -8.82
N LEU A 351 -11.51 30.34 -8.82
CA LEU A 351 -12.64 29.71 -9.49
C LEU A 351 -13.98 30.11 -8.88
N SER A 352 -14.05 30.30 -7.56
CA SER A 352 -15.26 30.80 -6.90
C SER A 352 -15.68 32.17 -7.45
N VAL A 353 -14.70 33.06 -7.69
CA VAL A 353 -14.93 34.38 -8.31
C VAL A 353 -15.27 34.24 -9.80
N ARG A 354 -14.64 33.30 -10.52
CA ARG A 354 -14.91 33.01 -11.96
C ARG A 354 -16.22 32.29 -12.23
N LEU A 355 -16.76 31.57 -11.26
CA LEU A 355 -17.99 30.80 -11.39
C LEU A 355 -19.17 31.40 -10.61
N GLU A 356 -19.01 32.58 -10.01
CA GLU A 356 -20.12 33.25 -9.32
C GLU A 356 -21.39 33.29 -10.21
N PRO A 357 -22.58 33.07 -9.66
CA PRO A 357 -23.80 33.17 -10.44
C PRO A 357 -23.99 34.58 -11.03
N ALA A 358 -24.78 34.67 -12.10
CA ALA A 358 -25.15 35.96 -12.68
C ALA A 358 -25.82 36.84 -11.62
N LEU A 359 -25.21 37.99 -11.32
CA LEU A 359 -25.75 38.94 -10.36
C LEU A 359 -26.90 39.72 -11.00
N PRO A 360 -28.02 39.96 -10.29
CA PRO A 360 -29.08 40.81 -10.81
C PRO A 360 -28.55 42.23 -11.00
N LEU A 361 -28.97 42.90 -12.08
CA LEU A 361 -28.54 44.28 -12.38
C LEU A 361 -28.92 45.27 -11.27
N ARG A 362 -29.97 44.94 -10.52
CA ARG A 362 -30.47 45.73 -9.41
C ARG A 362 -30.77 44.78 -8.26
N GLY A 363 -30.55 45.24 -7.05
CA GLY A 363 -31.08 44.58 -5.87
C GLY A 363 -31.55 45.59 -4.85
N ARG A 364 -32.32 45.10 -3.90
CA ARG A 364 -32.98 45.91 -2.88
C ARG A 364 -32.94 45.20 -1.54
N LEU A 365 -32.49 45.92 -0.53
CA LEU A 365 -32.61 45.55 0.88
C LEU A 365 -33.76 46.36 1.47
N THR A 366 -34.72 45.67 2.06
CA THR A 366 -35.76 46.26 2.92
C THR A 366 -35.54 45.74 4.33
N TYR A 367 -35.23 46.63 5.26
CA TYR A 367 -34.86 46.31 6.63
C TYR A 367 -35.80 47.04 7.59
N LYS A 368 -36.43 46.30 8.49
CA LYS A 368 -37.39 46.82 9.47
C LYS A 368 -36.97 46.44 10.89
N LEU A 369 -36.95 47.43 11.78
CA LEU A 369 -36.58 47.21 13.18
C LEU A 369 -37.26 48.24 14.09
N LYS A 370 -37.78 47.78 15.23
CA LYS A 370 -38.25 48.66 16.31
C LYS A 370 -37.11 48.85 17.31
N THR A 371 -36.50 50.02 17.30
CA THR A 371 -35.42 50.36 18.25
C THR A 371 -35.32 51.87 18.44
N ALA A 372 -34.95 52.29 19.65
CA ALA A 372 -34.62 53.67 19.97
C ALA A 372 -33.12 53.97 19.80
N SER A 373 -32.28 52.93 19.86
CA SER A 373 -30.83 53.05 19.81
C SER A 373 -30.33 53.07 18.36
N PRO A 374 -29.28 53.85 18.06
CA PRO A 374 -28.59 53.77 16.78
C PRO A 374 -28.04 52.36 16.53
N PHE A 375 -28.08 51.91 15.28
CA PHE A 375 -27.54 50.61 14.89
C PHE A 375 -26.82 50.68 13.54
N ARG A 376 -25.92 49.71 13.31
CA ARG A 376 -25.24 49.47 12.03
C ARG A 376 -25.89 48.31 11.29
N ILE A 377 -25.95 48.41 9.97
CA ILE A 377 -26.29 47.32 9.05
C ILE A 377 -25.08 47.09 8.15
N ARG A 378 -24.56 45.86 8.12
CA ARG A 378 -23.53 45.42 7.19
C ARG A 378 -24.14 44.47 6.17
N LEU A 379 -23.99 44.79 4.90
CA LEU A 379 -24.44 43.98 3.79
C LEU A 379 -23.20 43.49 3.04
N GLN A 380 -23.04 42.16 2.94
CA GLN A 380 -21.94 41.53 2.21
C GLN A 380 -22.46 40.30 1.47
N GLY A 381 -22.49 40.35 0.14
CA GLY A 381 -23.09 39.28 -0.64
C GLY A 381 -24.58 39.14 -0.34
N ASP A 382 -24.97 37.97 0.16
CA ASP A 382 -26.33 37.62 0.61
C ASP A 382 -26.51 37.77 2.13
N ARG A 383 -25.43 38.09 2.86
CA ARG A 383 -25.45 38.24 4.31
C ARG A 383 -25.78 39.67 4.70
N VAL A 384 -26.71 39.78 5.64
CA VAL A 384 -27.08 41.02 6.31
C VAL A 384 -26.83 40.83 7.80
N GLU A 385 -25.89 41.59 8.34
CA GLU A 385 -25.60 41.63 9.77
C GLU A 385 -26.04 42.97 10.33
N SER A 386 -26.57 42.97 11.54
CA SER A 386 -26.90 44.21 12.24
C SER A 386 -26.54 44.12 13.71
N ALA A 387 -26.07 45.26 14.23
CA ALA A 387 -25.64 45.39 15.60
C ALA A 387 -25.92 46.80 16.11
N LEU A 388 -26.23 46.93 17.41
CA LEU A 388 -26.35 48.23 18.05
C LEU A 388 -24.98 48.93 18.05
N LEU A 389 -24.96 50.25 17.85
CA LEU A 389 -23.71 51.02 17.77
C LEU A 389 -23.01 51.18 19.13
N ASP A 390 -23.76 51.13 20.23
CA ASP A 390 -23.28 51.35 21.60
C ASP A 390 -22.71 50.08 22.25
N SER A 391 -23.29 48.92 21.94
CA SER A 391 -23.01 47.65 22.61
C SER A 391 -22.47 46.57 21.68
N GLU A 392 -22.48 46.81 20.36
CA GLU A 392 -22.25 45.79 19.32
C GLU A 392 -23.15 44.55 19.42
N SER A 393 -24.21 44.62 20.25
CA SER A 393 -25.15 43.51 20.43
C SER A 393 -25.87 43.23 19.12
N ARG A 394 -25.85 41.97 18.69
CA ARG A 394 -26.54 41.53 17.47
C ARG A 394 -28.04 41.74 17.62
N ILE A 395 -28.69 42.21 16.54
CA ILE A 395 -30.13 42.46 16.51
C ILE A 395 -30.78 41.50 15.51
N GLU A 396 -32.02 41.09 15.77
CA GLU A 396 -32.84 40.28 14.86
C GLU A 396 -33.95 41.13 14.23
N PRO A 397 -33.67 41.77 13.08
CA PRO A 397 -34.65 42.54 12.31
C PRO A 397 -35.54 41.69 11.41
N ASP A 398 -36.61 42.29 10.89
CA ASP A 398 -37.34 41.77 9.73
C ASP A 398 -36.62 42.25 8.45
N ILE A 399 -36.00 41.31 7.73
CA ILE A 399 -35.18 41.56 6.53
C ILE A 399 -35.83 40.91 5.32
N LYS A 400 -36.03 41.72 4.28
CA LYS A 400 -36.29 41.22 2.92
C LYS A 400 -35.16 41.69 1.99
N LEU A 401 -34.42 40.73 1.46
CA LEU A 401 -33.32 40.96 0.53
C LEU A 401 -33.72 40.44 -0.87
N ASP A 402 -33.97 41.36 -1.79
CA ASP A 402 -34.25 41.08 -3.20
C ASP A 402 -32.95 41.19 -4.00
N GLY A 403 -32.23 40.08 -4.16
CA GLY A 403 -30.95 39.99 -4.89
C GLY A 403 -29.72 39.91 -3.97
N ARG A 404 -28.53 39.77 -4.57
CA ARG A 404 -27.24 39.69 -3.84
C ARG A 404 -26.45 40.99 -4.03
N LEU A 405 -25.85 41.54 -2.97
CA LEU A 405 -24.90 42.64 -3.10
C LEU A 405 -23.67 42.10 -3.85
N PRO A 406 -23.30 42.70 -4.99
CA PRO A 406 -22.27 42.15 -5.84
C PRO A 406 -20.88 42.37 -5.23
N ALA A 407 -19.97 41.41 -5.39
CA ALA A 407 -18.56 41.54 -5.03
C ALA A 407 -17.79 42.39 -6.06
N ARG A 408 -18.31 43.57 -6.37
CA ARG A 408 -17.73 44.57 -7.28
C ARG A 408 -18.31 45.95 -6.99
N ASP A 409 -17.64 46.97 -7.52
CA ASP A 409 -18.12 48.35 -7.46
C ASP A 409 -19.56 48.42 -7.99
N SER A 410 -20.45 48.87 -7.12
CA SER A 410 -21.86 49.00 -7.39
C SER A 410 -22.34 50.37 -6.95
N LEU A 411 -23.27 50.91 -7.71
CA LEU A 411 -23.85 52.20 -7.38
C LEU A 411 -24.91 51.97 -6.31
N PHE A 412 -24.48 52.14 -5.07
CA PHE A 412 -25.30 51.98 -3.87
C PHE A 412 -26.06 53.29 -3.57
N ARG A 413 -27.37 53.21 -3.40
CA ARG A 413 -28.24 54.35 -3.12
C ARG A 413 -29.19 54.02 -1.96
N LEU A 414 -29.46 55.02 -1.14
CA LEU A 414 -30.53 54.93 -0.15
C LEU A 414 -31.87 55.18 -0.87
N GLY A 415 -32.79 54.23 -0.72
CA GLY A 415 -34.17 54.37 -1.16
C GLY A 415 -35.00 55.21 -0.19
N LYS A 416 -36.33 55.17 -0.32
CA LYS A 416 -37.23 55.82 0.65
C LYS A 416 -37.14 55.11 2.00
N SER A 417 -36.39 55.67 2.94
CA SER A 417 -36.44 55.28 4.35
C SER A 417 -37.65 55.91 5.05
N SER A 418 -38.08 55.37 6.20
CA SER A 418 -39.09 56.05 7.01
C SER A 418 -38.61 57.44 7.44
N SER A 419 -39.54 58.39 7.59
CA SER A 419 -39.25 59.75 8.07
C SER A 419 -38.59 59.77 9.45
N ASN A 420 -38.70 58.67 10.18
CA ASN A 420 -38.42 58.53 11.60
C ASN A 420 -36.99 58.03 11.89
N ALA A 421 -36.15 57.90 10.86
CA ALA A 421 -34.73 57.61 11.02
C ALA A 421 -33.88 58.45 10.06
N LEU A 422 -32.65 58.74 10.48
CA LEU A 422 -31.57 59.24 9.62
C LEU A 422 -30.70 58.04 9.23
N VAL A 423 -30.63 57.75 7.94
CA VAL A 423 -29.77 56.69 7.40
C VAL A 423 -28.60 57.34 6.66
N ARG A 424 -27.38 56.90 6.96
CA ARG A 424 -26.17 57.30 6.23
C ARG A 424 -25.39 56.07 5.78
N VAL A 425 -24.77 56.16 4.62
CA VAL A 425 -23.82 55.15 4.15
C VAL A 425 -22.50 55.41 4.86
N ALA A 426 -22.09 54.49 5.73
CA ALA A 426 -20.84 54.56 6.48
C ALA A 426 -19.65 54.02 5.67
N ALA A 427 -19.89 52.98 4.86
CA ALA A 427 -18.91 52.43 3.94
C ALA A 427 -19.58 51.98 2.63
N MET A 428 -19.01 52.41 1.50
CA MET A 428 -19.40 51.88 0.18
C MET A 428 -18.75 50.51 -0.05
N PRO A 429 -19.41 49.59 -0.78
CA PRO A 429 -18.79 48.31 -1.11
C PRO A 429 -17.62 48.54 -2.08
N THR A 430 -16.41 48.22 -1.63
CA THR A 430 -15.15 48.37 -2.39
C THR A 430 -14.29 47.11 -2.23
N ALA A 431 -13.31 46.91 -3.11
CA ALA A 431 -12.38 45.79 -2.96
C ALA A 431 -11.66 45.78 -1.58
N ALA A 432 -11.32 46.96 -1.05
CA ALA A 432 -10.62 47.12 0.23
C ALA A 432 -11.42 46.65 1.45
N ASN A 433 -12.75 46.69 1.40
CA ASN A 433 -13.62 46.19 2.47
C ASN A 433 -14.36 44.90 2.08
N ASN A 434 -13.79 44.13 1.15
CA ASN A 434 -14.37 42.89 0.65
C ASN A 434 -15.82 43.06 0.18
N TYR A 435 -16.08 44.21 -0.48
CA TYR A 435 -17.36 44.65 -1.00
C TYR A 435 -18.49 44.71 0.03
N THR A 436 -18.14 45.07 1.26
CA THR A 436 -19.12 45.26 2.35
C THR A 436 -19.70 46.66 2.28
N ALA A 437 -21.03 46.78 2.18
CA ALA A 437 -21.72 48.05 2.38
C ALA A 437 -22.10 48.19 3.86
N GLU A 438 -21.74 49.31 4.48
CA GLU A 438 -22.13 49.59 5.87
C GLU A 438 -23.06 50.82 5.92
N LEU A 439 -24.18 50.67 6.61
CA LEU A 439 -25.16 51.71 6.86
C LEU A 439 -25.22 51.99 8.36
N ILE A 440 -25.23 53.26 8.73
CA ILE A 440 -25.52 53.70 10.09
C ILE A 440 -26.91 54.30 10.11
N VAL A 441 -27.74 53.81 11.02
CA VAL A 441 -29.13 54.20 11.17
C VAL A 441 -29.31 54.82 12.55
N THR A 442 -29.76 56.07 12.58
CA THR A 442 -30.04 56.82 13.81
C THR A 442 -31.54 57.12 13.87
N PRO A 443 -32.31 56.43 14.73
CA PRO A 443 -33.72 56.77 14.96
C PRO A 443 -33.86 58.22 15.43
N LYS A 444 -34.84 58.96 14.89
CA LYS A 444 -35.10 60.35 15.30
C LYS A 444 -35.99 60.44 16.55
N ASN A 445 -36.84 59.44 16.77
CA ASN A 445 -37.75 59.39 17.89
C ASN A 445 -37.37 58.24 18.85
N PRO A 446 -37.05 58.51 20.12
CA PRO A 446 -36.72 57.47 21.10
C PRO A 446 -37.94 56.62 21.50
N ARG A 447 -39.17 57.01 21.13
CA ARG A 447 -40.39 56.24 21.43
C ARG A 447 -40.64 55.11 20.42
N SER A 448 -39.75 54.11 20.38
CA SER A 448 -39.91 52.78 19.75
C SER A 448 -40.79 52.72 18.49
N GLU A 449 -40.51 53.59 17.52
CA GLU A 449 -41.18 53.52 16.21
C GLU A 449 -40.47 52.53 15.30
N GLU A 450 -41.23 51.95 14.37
CA GLU A 450 -40.69 51.05 13.36
C GLU A 450 -39.79 51.85 12.39
N VAL A 451 -38.50 51.54 12.40
CA VAL A 451 -37.52 52.08 11.47
C VAL A 451 -37.53 51.24 10.21
N LEU A 452 -37.80 51.86 9.07
CA LEU A 452 -37.73 51.23 7.74
C LEU A 452 -36.52 51.79 7.00
N VAL A 453 -35.59 50.92 6.65
CA VAL A 453 -34.45 51.24 5.80
C VAL A 453 -34.62 50.51 4.48
N VAL A 454 -34.62 51.28 3.39
CA VAL A 454 -34.56 50.72 2.03
C VAL A 454 -33.22 51.12 1.43
N ALA A 455 -32.42 50.15 1.04
CA ALA A 455 -31.20 50.37 0.29
C ALA A 455 -31.30 49.65 -1.05
N GLU A 456 -30.90 50.33 -2.11
CA GLU A 456 -30.93 49.81 -3.46
C GLU A 456 -29.51 49.87 -4.03
N TRP A 457 -29.12 48.85 -4.77
CA TRP A 457 -27.87 48.88 -5.53
C TRP A 457 -28.15 48.60 -6.98
N THR A 458 -27.37 49.23 -7.84
CA THR A 458 -27.42 49.00 -9.28
C THR A 458 -26.01 48.72 -9.78
N LEU A 459 -25.88 47.66 -10.57
CA LEU A 459 -24.64 47.36 -11.27
C LEU A 459 -24.44 48.37 -12.41
N PRO A 460 -23.19 48.74 -12.72
CA PRO A 460 -22.90 49.51 -13.92
C PRO A 460 -23.46 48.77 -15.13
N THR A 461 -24.26 49.46 -15.95
CA THR A 461 -24.76 48.91 -17.23
C THR A 461 -23.80 49.15 -18.37
N LYS A 462 -22.76 49.96 -18.13
CA LYS A 462 -21.66 50.23 -19.05
C LYS A 462 -20.35 50.18 -18.28
N GLY A 463 -19.30 49.75 -18.95
CA GLY A 463 -17.95 49.76 -18.43
C GLY A 463 -16.94 49.61 -19.54
N GLY A 464 -15.66 49.58 -19.17
CA GLY A 464 -14.61 49.36 -20.13
C GLY A 464 -13.28 49.06 -19.46
N LEU A 465 -12.32 48.70 -20.29
CA LEU A 465 -10.95 48.40 -19.95
C LEU A 465 -10.06 49.04 -21.00
N GLN A 466 -9.08 49.82 -20.55
CA GLN A 466 -7.96 50.21 -21.37
C GLN A 466 -6.73 49.40 -20.97
N TRP A 467 -6.24 48.57 -21.87
CA TRP A 467 -5.01 47.83 -21.71
C TRP A 467 -3.95 48.35 -22.66
N ARG A 468 -2.72 48.55 -22.19
CA ARG A 468 -1.61 49.08 -22.98
C ARG A 468 -0.40 48.16 -22.88
N LYS A 469 0.11 47.67 -24.02
CA LYS A 469 1.34 46.87 -24.05
C LYS A 469 2.04 46.97 -25.40
N SER A 470 3.36 46.89 -25.39
CA SER A 470 4.16 46.71 -26.61
C SER A 470 4.10 45.25 -27.01
N LEU A 471 3.68 44.97 -28.24
CA LEU A 471 3.56 43.62 -28.78
C LEU A 471 4.42 43.48 -30.03
N GLU A 472 5.10 42.35 -30.13
CA GLU A 472 5.80 41.90 -31.33
C GLU A 472 4.81 41.38 -32.38
N PRO A 473 5.23 41.19 -33.64
CA PRO A 473 4.39 40.56 -34.65
C PRO A 473 3.98 39.14 -34.23
N GLY A 474 2.69 38.83 -34.36
CA GLY A 474 2.16 37.53 -33.97
C GLY A 474 0.66 37.51 -33.74
N ALA A 475 0.13 36.31 -33.50
CA ALA A 475 -1.27 36.08 -33.11
C ALA A 475 -1.37 35.91 -31.59
N TYR A 476 -1.93 36.91 -30.93
CA TYR A 476 -2.20 36.91 -29.50
C TYR A 476 -3.64 36.51 -29.24
N ARG A 477 -3.90 35.97 -28.05
CA ARG A 477 -5.26 35.71 -27.58
C ARG A 477 -5.54 36.42 -26.27
N VAL A 478 -6.62 37.19 -26.27
CA VAL A 478 -7.10 37.95 -25.12
C VAL A 478 -8.36 37.29 -24.60
N TYR A 479 -8.42 37.10 -23.28
CA TYR A 479 -9.59 36.61 -22.59
C TYR A 479 -9.99 37.56 -21.49
N TRP A 480 -11.30 37.79 -21.38
CA TRP A 480 -11.87 38.62 -20.34
C TRP A 480 -13.09 37.94 -19.75
N GLN A 481 -13.04 37.60 -18.47
CA GLN A 481 -14.13 36.92 -17.78
C GLN A 481 -14.26 37.44 -16.36
N GLY A 482 -15.42 38.05 -16.05
CA GLY A 482 -15.59 38.75 -14.78
C GLY A 482 -14.45 39.74 -14.55
N PRO A 483 -13.77 39.73 -13.39
CA PRO A 483 -12.64 40.62 -13.13
C PRO A 483 -11.34 40.18 -13.80
N TYR A 484 -11.25 38.98 -14.37
CA TYR A 484 -9.99 38.43 -14.89
C TYR A 484 -9.76 38.84 -16.33
N PHE A 485 -8.61 39.46 -16.59
CA PHE A 485 -8.13 39.80 -17.91
C PHE A 485 -6.77 39.13 -18.16
N GLU A 486 -6.70 38.33 -19.22
CA GLU A 486 -5.53 37.50 -19.53
C GLU A 486 -5.13 37.65 -20.99
N VAL A 487 -3.83 37.73 -21.25
CA VAL A 487 -3.28 37.81 -22.61
C VAL A 487 -2.25 36.69 -22.80
N PHE A 488 -2.39 35.98 -23.91
CA PHE A 488 -1.53 34.89 -24.33
C PHE A 488 -0.81 35.28 -25.61
N ASP A 489 0.46 34.95 -25.66
CA ASP A 489 1.30 35.16 -26.83
C ASP A 489 1.08 34.06 -27.90
N PRO A 490 1.75 34.16 -29.06
CA PRO A 490 1.62 33.16 -30.13
C PRO A 490 2.07 31.75 -29.75
N THR A 491 2.90 31.60 -28.70
CA THR A 491 3.33 30.30 -28.20
C THR A 491 2.31 29.67 -27.24
N GLY A 492 1.28 30.45 -26.86
CA GLY A 492 0.31 30.06 -25.84
C GLY A 492 0.77 30.35 -24.41
N ALA A 493 1.91 31.02 -24.23
CA ALA A 493 2.37 31.45 -22.93
C ALA A 493 1.60 32.68 -22.46
N ARG A 494 1.22 32.69 -21.18
CA ARG A 494 0.50 33.82 -20.57
C ARG A 494 1.49 34.96 -20.29
N ILE A 495 1.31 36.10 -20.96
CA ILE A 495 2.19 37.29 -20.85
C ILE A 495 1.59 38.42 -20.01
N GLU A 496 0.31 38.33 -19.67
CA GLU A 496 -0.38 39.27 -18.79
C GLU A 496 -1.51 38.55 -18.04
N SER A 497 -1.69 38.89 -16.77
CA SER A 497 -2.83 38.45 -15.95
C SER A 497 -3.12 39.56 -14.95
N GLY A 498 -4.33 40.11 -14.97
CA GLY A 498 -4.71 41.20 -14.07
C GLY A 498 -6.18 41.18 -13.68
N VAL A 499 -6.47 41.82 -12.54
CA VAL A 499 -7.83 42.11 -12.08
C VAL A 499 -8.22 43.46 -12.67
N GLN A 500 -9.27 43.49 -13.47
CA GLN A 500 -9.77 44.67 -14.18
C GLN A 500 -11.24 44.93 -13.83
N SER A 501 -11.78 46.06 -14.32
CA SER A 501 -13.22 46.32 -14.23
C SER A 501 -13.99 45.10 -14.74
N PRO A 502 -14.87 44.51 -13.92
CA PRO A 502 -15.39 43.18 -14.19
C PRO A 502 -16.41 43.20 -15.34
N LEU A 503 -16.23 42.31 -16.30
CA LEU A 503 -17.25 42.04 -17.31
C LEU A 503 -18.54 41.54 -16.61
N PRO A 504 -19.73 42.03 -16.98
CA PRO A 504 -20.97 41.52 -16.41
C PRO A 504 -21.16 40.06 -16.77
N ARG A 505 -21.74 39.29 -15.85
CA ARG A 505 -22.17 37.91 -16.10
C ARG A 505 -23.54 37.89 -16.78
N GLN A 506 -23.66 38.68 -17.83
CA GLN A 506 -24.88 38.88 -18.61
C GLN A 506 -24.46 39.07 -20.06
N PRO A 507 -25.36 38.80 -21.03
CA PRO A 507 -25.07 39.13 -22.42
C PRO A 507 -24.73 40.62 -22.55
N VAL A 508 -23.55 40.91 -23.08
CA VAL A 508 -23.06 42.27 -23.31
C VAL A 508 -22.50 42.39 -24.72
N VAL A 509 -22.62 43.58 -25.28
CA VAL A 509 -21.94 43.92 -26.53
C VAL A 509 -20.60 44.55 -26.18
N VAL A 510 -19.51 43.90 -26.57
CA VAL A 510 -18.15 44.44 -26.42
C VAL A 510 -17.78 45.20 -27.70
N LYS A 511 -17.43 46.49 -27.55
CA LYS A 511 -16.92 47.34 -28.63
C LYS A 511 -15.40 47.45 -28.51
N ILE A 512 -14.72 47.29 -29.64
CA ILE A 512 -13.26 47.37 -29.77
C ILE A 512 -12.96 48.58 -30.66
N LYS A 513 -12.09 49.49 -30.20
CA LYS A 513 -11.59 50.56 -31.07
C LYS A 513 -10.54 50.01 -32.05
N PRO A 514 -10.66 50.28 -33.36
CA PRO A 514 -9.68 49.81 -34.34
C PRO A 514 -8.32 50.46 -34.11
N VAL A 515 -7.25 49.68 -34.32
CA VAL A 515 -5.86 50.11 -34.16
C VAL A 515 -5.12 49.79 -35.46
N LYS A 516 -4.41 50.78 -36.03
CA LYS A 516 -3.69 50.62 -37.29
C LYS A 516 -2.63 49.51 -37.15
N GLY A 517 -2.59 48.57 -38.11
CA GLY A 517 -1.63 47.46 -38.12
C GLY A 517 -2.03 46.24 -37.28
N VAL A 518 -3.21 46.27 -36.65
CA VAL A 518 -3.73 45.19 -35.81
C VAL A 518 -5.09 44.73 -36.33
N THR A 519 -5.25 43.42 -36.49
CA THR A 519 -6.51 42.79 -36.86
C THR A 519 -7.13 42.09 -35.66
N PHE A 520 -8.42 42.32 -35.45
CA PHE A 520 -9.19 41.78 -34.33
C PHE A 520 -10.20 40.76 -34.85
N GLN A 521 -10.24 39.57 -34.26
CA GLN A 521 -11.25 38.56 -34.54
C GLN A 521 -11.87 38.10 -33.23
N VAL A 522 -13.16 38.40 -33.02
CA VAL A 522 -13.89 37.91 -31.86
C VAL A 522 -14.08 36.39 -32.00
N VAL A 523 -13.60 35.65 -31.01
CA VAL A 523 -13.67 34.18 -30.97
C VAL A 523 -14.89 33.74 -30.16
N GLY A 524 -15.22 34.48 -29.10
CA GLY A 524 -16.35 34.15 -28.23
C GLY A 524 -16.95 35.41 -27.61
N GLN A 525 -18.28 35.51 -27.68
CA GLN A 525 -19.05 36.53 -26.97
C GLN A 525 -19.50 35.99 -25.60
N PRO A 526 -19.65 36.84 -24.57
CA PRO A 526 -20.12 36.40 -23.26
C PRO A 526 -21.49 35.73 -23.33
N SER A 527 -21.58 34.46 -22.96
CA SER A 527 -22.80 33.66 -22.92
C SER A 527 -22.84 32.77 -21.67
N LEU A 528 -23.98 32.17 -21.38
CA LEU A 528 -24.07 31.22 -20.27
C LEU A 528 -23.21 29.96 -20.51
N GLU A 529 -23.04 29.56 -21.78
CA GLU A 529 -22.30 28.36 -22.18
C GLU A 529 -20.79 28.49 -21.97
N ASN A 530 -20.25 29.71 -22.05
CA ASN A 530 -18.83 29.98 -21.82
C ASN A 530 -18.56 30.73 -20.51
N ASP A 531 -19.47 30.61 -19.55
CA ASP A 531 -19.39 31.29 -18.25
C ASP A 531 -19.11 32.81 -18.38
N PHE A 532 -19.75 33.42 -19.38
CA PHE A 532 -19.68 34.83 -19.74
C PHE A 532 -18.25 35.31 -20.06
N ALA A 533 -17.41 34.44 -20.61
CA ALA A 533 -16.10 34.81 -21.10
C ALA A 533 -16.18 35.50 -22.47
N PHE A 534 -15.47 36.61 -22.62
CA PHE A 534 -15.15 37.23 -23.90
C PHE A 534 -13.77 36.75 -24.36
N ALA A 535 -13.66 36.35 -25.63
CA ALA A 535 -12.42 35.90 -26.22
C ALA A 535 -12.15 36.61 -27.56
N LEU A 536 -10.92 37.09 -27.72
CA LEU A 536 -10.50 37.91 -28.86
C LEU A 536 -9.13 37.44 -29.35
N ASN A 537 -9.02 37.09 -30.64
CA ASN A 537 -7.73 36.95 -31.31
C ASN A 537 -7.27 38.33 -31.79
N VAL A 538 -6.00 38.64 -31.53
CA VAL A 538 -5.35 39.90 -31.90
C VAL A 538 -4.12 39.55 -32.74
N ALA A 539 -4.18 39.81 -34.04
CA ALA A 539 -3.04 39.62 -34.93
C ALA A 539 -2.33 40.95 -35.18
N VAL A 540 -1.04 40.99 -34.87
CA VAL A 540 -0.17 42.16 -34.96
C VAL A 540 0.82 41.93 -36.11
N THR A 541 0.90 42.87 -37.05
CA THR A 541 1.72 42.72 -38.27
C THR A 541 3.10 43.38 -38.19
N ALA A 542 3.28 44.34 -37.28
CA ALA A 542 4.53 45.04 -37.00
C ALA A 542 4.61 45.37 -35.51
N PRO A 543 5.81 45.52 -34.91
CA PRO A 543 5.95 45.91 -33.51
C PRO A 543 5.10 47.15 -33.20
N THR A 544 4.14 47.01 -32.29
CA THR A 544 3.11 48.04 -32.06
C THR A 544 2.86 48.21 -30.56
N ASN A 545 2.86 49.47 -30.11
CA ASN A 545 2.32 49.82 -28.79
C ASN A 545 0.79 49.80 -28.86
N LEU A 546 0.21 48.65 -28.54
CA LEU A 546 -1.23 48.44 -28.61
C LEU A 546 -1.92 49.07 -27.41
N ILE A 547 -2.90 49.93 -27.66
CA ILE A 547 -3.90 50.39 -26.69
C ILE A 547 -5.22 49.70 -27.03
N LEU A 548 -5.53 48.63 -26.31
CA LEU A 548 -6.79 47.92 -26.44
C LEU A 548 -7.83 48.60 -25.54
N ASP A 549 -8.74 49.35 -26.15
CA ASP A 549 -9.88 49.99 -25.48
C ASP A 549 -11.13 49.14 -25.72
N LEU A 550 -11.48 48.33 -24.73
CA LEU A 550 -12.69 47.51 -24.71
C LEU A 550 -13.76 48.25 -23.93
N SER A 551 -14.95 48.40 -24.47
CA SER A 551 -16.12 48.88 -23.72
C SER A 551 -17.26 47.89 -23.85
N TRP A 552 -18.05 47.72 -22.79
CA TRP A 552 -19.23 46.86 -22.79
C TRP A 552 -20.47 47.63 -22.36
N ALA A 553 -21.62 47.18 -22.85
CA ALA A 553 -22.93 47.63 -22.42
C ALA A 553 -23.90 46.45 -22.28
N VAL A 554 -24.66 46.43 -21.19
CA VAL A 554 -25.74 45.46 -20.97
C VAL A 554 -26.99 45.89 -21.75
N GLY A 555 -27.60 44.96 -22.47
CA GLY A 555 -28.89 45.18 -23.16
C GLY A 555 -28.82 46.05 -24.42
N GLY A 556 -27.63 46.32 -24.96
CA GLY A 556 -27.49 46.87 -26.30
C GLY A 556 -27.82 45.80 -27.34
N LYS A 557 -28.65 46.13 -28.35
CA LYS A 557 -28.76 45.33 -29.57
C LYS A 557 -27.50 45.48 -30.41
#